data_AF-A0A0D2M0J8-F1
#
_entry.id   AF-A0A0D2M0J8-F1
#
_cell.length_a   1.000
_cell.length_b   1.000
_cell.length_c   1.000
_cell.angle_alpha   90.00
_cell.angle_beta   90.00
_cell.angle_gamma   90.00
#
_symmetry.space_group_name_H-M   'P 1'
#
loop_
_entity.id
_entity.type
_entity.pdbx_description
1 polymer ?
#
loop_
_entity_poly.entity_id
_entity_poly.type
_entity_poly.pdbx_seq_one_letter_code
_entity_poly.pdbx_strand_id
1 'polypeptide(L)'
;PEADITFCSTDGTHFQLQRKFLEANTGAFPGSEFDTRGEVVHLTESDCILRILFGFVHPRKHPDIEELSFPLLAGVAEAAEKYEIFSAINICKLQMRQFVPTNAVEVLAYATKHDHPTLIKEVAPHLARLPAIQIVEQLPTRYVVPWVRRLRCNAIVVAHPSPSLNIGPYGIPFSRMLLNLCSQPKLPTVTSGQRTLPPP
;
A
#
# COMPACT_ATOMS: atom_id res chain seq x y z
N PRO A 1 35.16 -10.20 16.90
CA PRO A 1 35.00 -10.95 15.63
C PRO A 1 34.98 -9.95 14.47
N GLU A 2 35.88 -10.15 13.52
CA GLU A 2 36.04 -9.31 12.32
C GLU A 2 34.76 -9.36 11.47
N ALA A 3 34.46 -8.25 10.77
CA ALA A 3 33.31 -8.18 9.89
C ALA A 3 33.61 -8.91 8.56
N ASP A 4 32.61 -9.61 8.04
CA ASP A 4 32.77 -10.48 6.86
C ASP A 4 32.40 -9.75 5.54
N ILE A 5 31.65 -8.66 5.64
CA ILE A 5 31.18 -7.89 4.49
C ILE A 5 31.10 -6.41 4.83
N THR A 6 31.43 -5.58 3.83
CA THR A 6 31.32 -4.12 3.92
C THR A 6 30.30 -3.62 2.91
N PHE A 7 29.32 -2.86 3.39
CA PHE A 7 28.39 -2.11 2.56
C PHE A 7 28.81 -0.64 2.48
N CYS A 8 28.55 0.01 1.36
CA CYS A 8 28.73 1.45 1.17
C CYS A 8 27.37 2.08 0.86
N SER A 9 26.98 3.09 1.63
CA SER A 9 25.79 3.91 1.34
C SER A 9 26.03 4.81 0.11
N THR A 10 24.95 5.41 -0.40
CA THR A 10 25.06 6.43 -1.47
C THR A 10 25.86 7.67 -1.07
N ASP A 11 26.03 7.95 0.22
CA ASP A 11 26.84 9.07 0.73
C ASP A 11 28.28 8.67 1.10
N GLY A 12 28.70 7.43 0.82
CA GLY A 12 30.08 6.97 1.00
C GLY A 12 30.40 6.42 2.38
N THR A 13 29.40 6.29 3.27
CA THR A 13 29.56 5.70 4.59
C THR A 13 29.66 4.18 4.50
N HIS A 14 30.69 3.62 5.16
CA HIS A 14 30.95 2.18 5.16
C HIS A 14 30.34 1.51 6.39
N PHE A 15 29.63 0.41 6.18
CA PHE A 15 28.99 -0.40 7.21
C PHE A 15 29.55 -1.81 7.19
N GLN A 16 30.16 -2.21 8.30
CA GLN A 16 30.78 -3.52 8.46
C GLN A 16 29.81 -4.45 9.20
N LEU A 17 29.40 -5.54 8.55
CA LEU A 17 28.46 -6.51 9.10
C LEU A 17 29.05 -7.92 9.10
N GLN A 18 28.53 -8.77 10.00
CA GLN A 18 28.81 -10.20 9.98
C GLN A 18 27.73 -10.91 9.18
N ARG A 19 28.14 -11.78 8.27
CA ARG A 19 27.24 -12.38 7.29
C ARG A 19 26.20 -13.31 7.92
N LYS A 20 26.59 -14.01 8.99
CA LYS A 20 25.68 -14.85 9.78
C LYS A 20 24.45 -14.09 10.29
N PHE A 21 24.56 -12.78 10.53
CA PHE A 21 23.41 -11.98 10.96
C PHE A 21 22.54 -11.55 9.79
N LEU A 22 23.13 -11.31 8.62
CA LEU A 22 22.36 -11.05 7.40
C LEU A 22 21.55 -12.30 7.01
N GLU A 23 22.20 -13.46 6.96
CA GLU A 23 21.56 -14.74 6.63
C GLU A 23 20.39 -15.06 7.58
N ALA A 24 20.55 -14.76 8.88
CA ALA A 24 19.51 -15.04 9.87
C ALA A 24 18.35 -14.04 9.87
N ASN A 25 18.53 -12.81 9.38
CA ASN A 25 17.56 -11.72 9.57
C ASN A 25 17.05 -11.08 8.27
N THR A 26 17.57 -11.47 7.12
CA THR A 26 17.24 -10.89 5.81
C THR A 26 16.96 -11.98 4.78
N GLY A 27 16.06 -11.72 3.84
CA GLY A 27 15.79 -12.64 2.72
C GLY A 27 16.54 -12.31 1.43
N ALA A 28 16.98 -11.05 1.26
CA ALA A 28 17.54 -10.57 -0.01
C ALA A 28 19.08 -10.67 -0.11
N PHE A 29 19.78 -10.86 1.00
CA PHE A 29 21.26 -10.92 0.99
C PHE A 29 21.77 -12.36 0.82
N PRO A 30 22.86 -12.58 0.06
CA PRO A 30 23.45 -13.90 -0.10
C PRO A 30 23.99 -14.44 1.23
N GLY A 31 23.75 -15.72 1.50
CA GLY A 31 24.16 -16.41 2.74
C GLY A 31 25.67 -16.61 2.88
N SER A 32 26.08 -17.21 4.00
CA SER A 32 27.49 -17.50 4.36
C SER A 32 28.30 -18.36 3.39
N GLU A 33 27.62 -18.99 2.44
CA GLU A 33 28.22 -19.82 1.39
C GLU A 33 28.95 -19.02 0.30
N PHE A 34 28.72 -17.72 0.16
CA PHE A 34 29.37 -16.90 -0.88
C PHE A 34 30.58 -16.13 -0.34
N ASP A 35 31.77 -16.33 -0.91
CA ASP A 35 32.97 -15.56 -0.55
C ASP A 35 32.96 -14.19 -1.23
N THR A 36 32.95 -13.10 -0.44
CA THR A 36 33.00 -11.72 -0.94
C THR A 36 34.41 -11.21 -1.21
N ARG A 37 35.48 -11.91 -0.80
CA ARG A 37 36.89 -11.51 -1.02
C ARG A 37 37.21 -10.04 -0.65
N GLY A 38 36.52 -9.49 0.35
CA GLY A 38 36.66 -8.08 0.75
C GLY A 38 35.96 -7.06 -0.15
N GLU A 39 35.03 -7.51 -1.00
CA GLU A 39 34.21 -6.64 -1.85
C GLU A 39 33.35 -5.68 -1.00
N VAL A 40 33.28 -4.43 -1.47
CA VAL A 40 32.41 -3.39 -0.93
C VAL A 40 31.13 -3.32 -1.76
N VAL A 41 30.00 -3.70 -1.15
CA VAL A 41 28.69 -3.69 -1.80
C VAL A 41 28.06 -2.31 -1.69
N HIS A 42 27.82 -1.67 -2.83
CA HIS A 42 27.21 -0.34 -2.87
C HIS A 42 25.68 -0.45 -2.85
N LEU A 43 25.06 0.20 -1.88
CA LEU A 43 23.61 0.24 -1.69
C LEU A 43 23.06 1.59 -2.14
N THR A 44 21.77 1.65 -2.47
CA THR A 44 21.12 2.86 -3.02
C THR A 44 20.59 3.81 -1.94
N GLU A 45 20.71 3.43 -0.68
CA GLU A 45 20.17 4.15 0.47
C GLU A 45 21.26 4.97 1.16
N SER A 46 20.85 6.07 1.81
CA SER A 46 21.73 6.91 2.61
C SER A 46 22.17 6.24 3.91
N ASP A 47 23.21 6.79 4.53
CA ASP A 47 23.73 6.36 5.82
C ASP A 47 22.65 6.35 6.91
N CYS A 48 21.78 7.35 6.91
CA CYS A 48 20.74 7.52 7.90
C CYS A 48 19.75 6.36 7.86
N ILE A 49 19.36 5.94 6.65
CA ILE A 49 18.47 4.81 6.43
C ILE A 49 19.19 3.51 6.81
N LEU A 50 20.40 3.29 6.29
CA LEU A 50 21.15 2.05 6.51
C LEU A 50 21.56 1.83 7.96
N ARG A 51 21.87 2.90 8.70
CA ARG A 51 22.22 2.82 10.13
C ARG A 51 21.05 2.33 10.97
N ILE A 52 19.84 2.78 10.66
CA ILE A 52 18.60 2.29 11.31
C ILE A 52 18.35 0.85 10.88
N LEU A 53 18.38 0.59 9.57
CA LEU A 53 18.07 -0.71 9.01
C LEU A 53 19.00 -1.82 9.53
N PHE A 54 20.31 -1.61 9.47
CA PHE A 54 21.29 -2.55 10.02
C PHE A 54 21.20 -2.67 11.55
N GLY A 55 20.57 -1.72 12.23
CA GLY A 55 20.24 -1.86 13.65
C GLY A 55 19.32 -3.03 13.97
N PHE A 56 18.44 -3.41 13.02
CA PHE A 56 17.56 -4.59 13.14
C PHE A 56 18.27 -5.92 12.82
N VAL A 57 19.40 -5.88 12.12
CA VAL A 57 20.16 -7.07 11.74
C VAL A 57 21.07 -7.53 12.87
N HIS A 58 21.65 -6.59 13.62
CA HIS A 58 22.57 -6.91 14.71
C HIS A 58 21.83 -7.58 15.87
N PRO A 59 22.46 -8.54 16.59
CA PRO A 59 21.87 -9.20 17.75
C PRO A 59 21.87 -8.28 18.97
N ARG A 60 21.06 -7.22 18.90
CA ARG A 60 20.89 -6.19 19.91
C ARG A 60 19.42 -5.80 19.99
N LYS A 61 19.08 -4.99 21.00
CA LYS A 61 17.76 -4.37 21.04
C LYS A 61 17.51 -3.61 19.73
N HIS A 62 16.37 -3.86 19.11
CA HIS A 62 15.97 -3.15 17.90
C HIS A 62 15.99 -1.64 18.13
N PRO A 63 16.40 -0.85 17.12
CA PRO A 63 16.42 0.58 17.24
C PRO A 63 15.00 1.11 17.46
N ASP A 64 14.90 2.15 18.27
CA ASP A 64 13.66 2.89 18.38
C ASP A 64 13.46 3.73 17.11
N ILE A 65 12.24 3.67 16.56
CA ILE A 65 11.85 4.39 15.36
C ILE A 65 10.54 5.16 15.53
N GLU A 66 10.03 5.29 16.77
CA GLU A 66 8.77 5.98 17.06
C GLU A 66 8.82 7.48 16.73
N GLU A 67 9.98 8.12 16.93
CA GLU A 67 10.15 9.57 16.74
C GLU A 67 10.71 9.95 15.35
N LEU A 68 10.73 9.01 14.39
CA LEU A 68 11.22 9.33 13.05
C LEU A 68 10.25 10.24 12.29
N SER A 69 10.80 11.19 11.52
CA SER A 69 10.01 11.93 10.56
C SER A 69 9.47 11.01 9.47
N PHE A 70 8.30 11.35 8.91
CA PHE A 70 7.68 10.54 7.86
C PHE A 70 8.61 10.23 6.68
N PRO A 71 9.37 11.19 6.10
CA PRO A 71 10.27 10.89 4.97
C PRO A 71 11.35 9.86 5.32
N LEU A 72 11.90 9.94 6.54
CA LEU A 72 12.92 8.99 6.99
C LEU A 72 12.31 7.62 7.26
N LEU A 73 11.16 7.55 7.93
CA LEU A 73 10.43 6.30 8.15
C LEU A 73 10.04 5.64 6.82
N ALA A 74 9.58 6.40 5.83
CA ALA A 74 9.25 5.89 4.51
C ALA A 74 10.47 5.33 3.78
N GLY A 75 11.62 6.02 3.87
CA GLY A 75 12.88 5.49 3.34
C GLY A 75 13.33 4.20 4.01
N VAL A 76 13.20 4.11 5.34
CA VAL A 76 13.51 2.88 6.10
C VAL A 76 12.55 1.75 5.75
N ALA A 77 11.25 2.04 5.62
CA ALA A 77 10.26 1.05 5.24
C ALA A 77 10.52 0.47 3.84
N GLU A 78 10.77 1.33 2.84
CA GLU A 78 11.12 0.89 1.48
C GLU A 78 12.38 0.03 1.45
N ALA A 79 13.42 0.42 2.19
CA ALA A 79 14.65 -0.35 2.30
C ALA A 79 14.43 -1.68 3.03
N ALA A 80 13.60 -1.70 4.08
CA ALA A 80 13.28 -2.91 4.82
C ALA A 80 12.56 -3.94 3.95
N GLU A 81 11.63 -3.51 3.10
CA GLU A 81 10.96 -4.38 2.12
C GLU A 81 11.96 -4.88 1.07
N LYS A 82 12.76 -3.98 0.49
CA LYS A 82 13.75 -4.30 -0.54
C LYS A 82 14.77 -5.35 -0.08
N TYR A 83 15.25 -5.23 1.15
CA TYR A 83 16.23 -6.14 1.72
C TYR A 83 15.60 -7.28 2.54
N GLU A 84 14.26 -7.34 2.57
CA GLU A 84 13.47 -8.36 3.27
C GLU A 84 13.87 -8.51 4.75
N ILE A 85 14.02 -7.40 5.46
CA ILE A 85 14.32 -7.39 6.89
C ILE A 85 13.00 -7.44 7.66
N PHE A 86 12.48 -8.65 7.85
CA PHE A 86 11.11 -8.89 8.33
C PHE A 86 10.78 -8.23 9.67
N SER A 87 11.76 -8.14 10.58
CA SER A 87 11.60 -7.44 11.85
C SER A 87 11.35 -5.94 11.63
N ALA A 88 12.14 -5.30 10.77
CA ALA A 88 11.99 -3.89 10.42
C ALA A 88 10.68 -3.63 9.66
N ILE A 89 10.29 -4.50 8.71
CA ILE A 89 9.03 -4.39 7.95
C ILE A 89 7.83 -4.31 8.90
N ASN A 90 7.77 -5.20 9.90
CA ASN A 90 6.65 -5.24 10.83
C ASN A 90 6.55 -3.98 11.70
N ILE A 91 7.69 -3.48 12.20
CA ILE A 91 7.71 -2.27 13.03
C ILE A 91 7.42 -1.03 12.17
N CYS A 92 8.00 -0.92 10.96
CA CYS A 92 7.72 0.19 10.04
C CYS A 92 6.24 0.24 9.67
N LYS A 93 5.60 -0.90 9.38
CA LYS A 93 4.16 -0.97 9.11
C LYS A 93 3.32 -0.49 10.30
N LEU A 94 3.74 -0.78 11.53
CA LEU A 94 3.07 -0.26 12.72
C LEU A 94 3.20 1.26 12.82
N GLN A 95 4.40 1.80 12.60
CA GLN A 95 4.64 3.25 12.64
C GLN A 95 3.93 4.00 11.51
N MET A 96 3.86 3.42 10.30
CA MET A 96 3.12 3.99 9.17
C MET A 96 1.66 4.29 9.49
N ARG A 97 1.03 3.52 10.39
CA ARG A 97 -0.35 3.78 10.86
C ARG A 97 -0.50 5.14 11.54
N GLN A 98 0.51 5.58 12.27
CA GLN A 98 0.48 6.84 13.00
C GLN A 98 0.47 8.03 12.04
N PHE A 99 1.01 7.87 10.83
CA PHE A 99 1.05 8.89 9.79
C PHE A 99 -0.16 8.87 8.86
N VAL A 100 -1.11 7.95 9.05
CA VAL A 100 -2.34 7.91 8.23
C VAL A 100 -3.12 9.23 8.25
N PRO A 101 -3.29 9.94 9.40
CA PRO A 101 -4.03 11.20 9.40
C PRO A 101 -3.38 12.33 8.58
N THR A 102 -2.05 12.33 8.44
CA THR A 102 -1.29 13.44 7.82
C THR A 102 -0.73 13.09 6.43
N ASN A 103 -0.49 11.81 6.14
CA ASN A 103 0.21 11.30 4.95
C ASN A 103 -0.53 10.11 4.32
N ALA A 104 -1.87 10.13 4.33
CA ALA A 104 -2.70 9.00 3.90
C ALA A 104 -2.38 8.53 2.47
N VAL A 105 -2.05 9.44 1.54
CA VAL A 105 -1.81 9.10 0.13
C VAL A 105 -0.50 8.32 -0.01
N GLU A 106 0.56 8.80 0.64
CA GLU A 106 1.87 8.17 0.63
C GLU A 106 1.86 6.84 1.37
N VAL A 107 1.15 6.76 2.50
CA VAL A 107 0.95 5.50 3.23
C VAL A 107 0.17 4.49 2.39
N LEU A 108 -0.84 4.93 1.61
CA LEU A 108 -1.54 4.04 0.68
C LEU A 108 -0.60 3.55 -0.43
N ALA A 109 0.23 4.43 -1.00
CA ALA A 109 1.19 4.05 -2.03
C ALA A 109 2.15 2.98 -1.51
N TYR A 110 2.73 3.18 -0.33
CA TYR A 110 3.55 2.17 0.36
C TYR A 110 2.77 0.85 0.58
N ALA A 111 1.60 0.93 1.20
CA ALA A 111 0.81 -0.25 1.56
C ALA A 111 0.37 -1.06 0.33
N THR A 112 0.04 -0.40 -0.78
CA THR A 112 -0.37 -1.07 -2.01
C THR A 112 0.81 -1.62 -2.78
N LYS A 113 1.95 -0.92 -2.80
CA LYS A 113 3.18 -1.40 -3.43
C LYS A 113 3.61 -2.76 -2.85
N HIS A 114 3.64 -2.87 -1.52
CA HIS A 114 4.13 -4.05 -0.79
C HIS A 114 3.02 -5.00 -0.29
N ASP A 115 1.79 -4.82 -0.76
CA ASP A 115 0.63 -5.68 -0.45
C ASP A 115 0.36 -5.86 1.07
N HIS A 116 0.14 -4.73 1.75
CA HIS A 116 -0.28 -4.67 3.16
C HIS A 116 -1.80 -4.43 3.27
N PRO A 117 -2.66 -5.44 3.07
CA PRO A 117 -4.12 -5.27 2.97
C PRO A 117 -4.78 -4.69 4.23
N THR A 118 -4.21 -4.97 5.41
CA THR A 118 -4.69 -4.40 6.68
C THR A 118 -4.48 -2.90 6.72
N LEU A 119 -3.28 -2.43 6.37
CA LEU A 119 -2.96 -1.01 6.28
C LEU A 119 -3.79 -0.31 5.18
N ILE A 120 -3.97 -0.94 4.01
CA ILE A 120 -4.85 -0.42 2.94
C ILE A 120 -6.28 -0.20 3.45
N LYS A 121 -6.81 -1.14 4.25
CA LYS A 121 -8.17 -1.03 4.82
C LYS A 121 -8.25 0.12 5.82
N GLU A 122 -7.23 0.30 6.65
CA GLU A 122 -7.16 1.35 7.67
C GLU A 122 -7.02 2.75 7.04
N VAL A 123 -6.26 2.88 5.94
CA VAL A 123 -6.03 4.16 5.24
C VAL A 123 -7.27 4.60 4.45
N ALA A 124 -8.04 3.66 3.91
CA ALA A 124 -9.10 3.96 2.96
C ALA A 124 -10.16 5.01 3.42
N PRO A 125 -10.63 5.02 4.68
CA PRO A 125 -11.57 6.04 5.16
C PRO A 125 -10.99 7.46 5.09
N HIS A 126 -9.68 7.62 5.29
CA HIS A 126 -9.00 8.92 5.29
C HIS A 126 -8.91 9.53 3.88
N LEU A 127 -9.01 8.70 2.85
CA LEU A 127 -8.93 9.11 1.46
C LEU A 127 -10.30 9.27 0.79
N ALA A 128 -11.39 8.95 1.48
CA ALA A 128 -12.74 8.93 0.90
C ALA A 128 -13.20 10.29 0.35
N ARG A 129 -12.59 11.39 0.81
CA ARG A 129 -12.91 12.76 0.39
C ARG A 129 -12.00 13.30 -0.72
N LEU A 130 -10.94 12.58 -1.09
CA LEU A 130 -10.03 13.03 -2.14
C LEU A 130 -10.59 12.69 -3.54
N PRO A 131 -10.26 13.49 -4.57
CA PRO A 131 -10.60 13.17 -5.94
C PRO A 131 -10.07 11.80 -6.34
N ALA A 132 -10.93 10.97 -6.95
CA ALA A 132 -10.59 9.59 -7.32
C ALA A 132 -9.32 9.50 -8.18
N ILE A 133 -9.10 10.49 -9.06
CA ILE A 133 -7.93 10.53 -9.95
C ILE A 133 -6.60 10.56 -9.18
N GLN A 134 -6.50 11.38 -8.12
CA GLN A 134 -5.28 11.52 -7.32
C GLN A 134 -4.92 10.20 -6.62
N ILE A 135 -5.93 9.40 -6.28
CA ILE A 135 -5.70 8.12 -5.62
C ILE A 135 -5.35 7.05 -6.66
N VAL A 136 -6.09 6.99 -7.77
CA VAL A 136 -5.88 5.99 -8.83
C VAL A 136 -4.48 6.09 -9.44
N GLU A 137 -3.92 7.29 -9.57
CA GLU A 137 -2.55 7.51 -10.06
C GLU A 137 -1.47 6.88 -9.16
N GLN A 138 -1.76 6.72 -7.87
CA GLN A 138 -0.84 6.15 -6.88
C GLN A 138 -1.02 4.63 -6.70
N LEU A 139 -2.06 4.06 -7.30
CA LEU A 139 -2.40 2.65 -7.12
C LEU A 139 -1.74 1.76 -8.18
N PRO A 140 -1.12 0.64 -7.79
CA PRO A 140 -0.81 -0.43 -8.72
C PRO A 140 -2.09 -0.89 -9.45
N THR A 141 -1.97 -1.28 -10.72
CA THR A 141 -3.11 -1.66 -11.60
C THR A 141 -4.09 -2.63 -10.95
N ARG A 142 -3.59 -3.58 -10.13
CA ARG A 142 -4.41 -4.57 -9.41
C ARG A 142 -5.37 -3.97 -8.39
N TYR A 143 -5.10 -2.79 -7.84
CA TYR A 143 -5.97 -2.12 -6.85
C TYR A 143 -6.93 -1.09 -7.45
N VAL A 144 -6.76 -0.70 -8.72
CA VAL A 144 -7.61 0.32 -9.37
C VAL A 144 -9.08 -0.10 -9.38
N VAL A 145 -9.39 -1.31 -9.88
CA VAL A 145 -10.78 -1.81 -9.91
C VAL A 145 -11.38 -1.98 -8.51
N PRO A 146 -10.71 -2.64 -7.54
CA PRO A 146 -11.16 -2.67 -6.14
C PRO A 146 -11.44 -1.29 -5.55
N TRP A 147 -10.57 -0.30 -5.83
CA TRP A 147 -10.72 1.05 -5.30
C TRP A 147 -11.94 1.78 -5.87
N VAL A 148 -12.13 1.74 -7.20
CA VAL A 148 -13.28 2.38 -7.86
C VAL A 148 -14.61 1.77 -7.39
N ARG A 149 -14.65 0.44 -7.18
CA ARG A 149 -15.84 -0.22 -6.61
C ARG A 149 -16.16 0.30 -5.21
N ARG A 150 -15.15 0.47 -4.36
CA ARG A 150 -15.32 1.03 -3.00
C ARG A 150 -15.88 2.45 -3.03
N LEU A 151 -15.34 3.32 -3.89
CA LEU A 151 -15.83 4.70 -4.02
C LEU A 151 -17.32 4.75 -4.42
N ARG A 152 -17.75 3.88 -5.33
CA ARG A 152 -19.17 3.78 -5.73
C ARG A 152 -20.06 3.35 -4.56
N CYS A 153 -19.65 2.38 -3.75
CA CYS A 153 -20.41 1.96 -2.58
C CYS A 153 -20.49 3.08 -1.52
N ASN A 154 -19.40 3.81 -1.28
CA ASN A 154 -19.41 4.95 -0.36
C ASN A 154 -20.29 6.11 -0.87
N ALA A 155 -20.26 6.41 -2.18
CA ALA A 155 -21.13 7.43 -2.75
C ALA A 155 -22.62 7.08 -2.60
N ILE A 156 -22.99 5.79 -2.70
CA ILE A 156 -24.36 5.32 -2.45
C ILE A 156 -24.75 5.49 -0.98
N VAL A 157 -23.85 5.20 -0.03
CA VAL A 157 -24.09 5.39 1.42
C VAL A 157 -24.15 6.87 1.81
N VAL A 158 -23.40 7.75 1.15
CA VAL A 158 -23.46 9.20 1.40
C VAL A 158 -24.68 9.84 0.73
N ALA A 159 -25.09 9.36 -0.45
CA ALA A 159 -26.32 9.81 -1.12
C ALA A 159 -27.60 9.27 -0.46
N HIS A 160 -27.51 8.15 0.25
CA HIS A 160 -28.57 7.58 1.09
C HIS A 160 -28.03 7.36 2.52
N PRO A 161 -27.91 8.42 3.33
CA PRO A 161 -27.64 8.23 4.75
C PRO A 161 -28.75 7.34 5.32
N SER A 162 -28.36 6.25 5.97
CA SER A 162 -29.29 5.32 6.63
C SER A 162 -30.36 6.07 7.42
N PRO A 163 -31.65 5.72 7.29
CA PRO A 163 -32.74 6.36 8.04
C PRO A 163 -32.76 5.80 9.46
N SER A 164 -31.76 6.13 10.26
CA SER A 164 -31.71 5.76 11.67
C SER A 164 -31.09 6.87 12.51
N LEU A 165 -31.66 8.07 12.41
CA LEU A 165 -31.92 8.98 13.53
C LEU A 165 -32.57 10.26 12.99
N ASN A 166 -33.91 10.30 12.92
CA ASN A 166 -34.66 11.55 13.11
C ASN A 166 -36.15 11.22 13.23
N ILE A 167 -36.56 10.85 14.45
CA ILE A 167 -37.94 11.05 14.87
C ILE A 167 -38.02 12.50 15.32
N GLY A 168 -38.39 13.39 14.40
CA GLY A 168 -38.93 14.70 14.74
C GLY A 168 -40.41 14.58 15.12
N PRO A 169 -40.99 15.54 15.86
CA PRO A 169 -42.30 15.42 16.49
C PRO A 169 -43.51 15.42 15.55
N TYR A 170 -43.30 15.42 14.23
CA TYR A 170 -44.35 15.44 13.22
C TYR A 170 -44.14 14.28 12.24
N GLY A 171 -44.51 13.07 12.66
CA GLY A 171 -44.30 11.83 11.90
C GLY A 171 -45.00 11.84 10.53
N ILE A 172 -44.22 11.94 9.46
CA ILE A 172 -44.65 11.63 8.09
C ILE A 172 -43.64 10.66 7.46
N PRO A 173 -44.05 9.43 7.08
CA PRO A 173 -43.13 8.44 6.49
C PRO A 173 -42.91 8.67 4.98
N PHE A 174 -41.66 8.51 4.56
CA PHE A 174 -41.15 8.70 3.19
C PHE A 174 -41.41 7.47 2.29
N SER A 175 -42.68 7.07 2.12
CA SER A 175 -43.02 5.85 1.35
C SER A 175 -43.47 6.10 -0.09
N ARG A 176 -42.98 7.15 -0.77
CA ARG A 176 -43.47 7.50 -2.12
C ARG A 176 -42.45 7.83 -3.21
N MET A 177 -41.21 7.35 -3.10
CA MET A 177 -40.20 7.60 -4.14
C MET A 177 -39.43 6.34 -4.55
N LEU A 178 -40.13 5.24 -4.87
CA LEU A 178 -39.55 4.05 -5.50
C LEU A 178 -40.43 3.50 -6.63
N LEU A 179 -40.82 4.34 -7.61
CA LEU A 179 -41.46 3.85 -8.84
C LEU A 179 -40.95 4.45 -10.16
N ASN A 180 -39.89 5.28 -10.18
CA ASN A 180 -39.49 5.97 -11.44
C ASN A 180 -38.01 5.84 -11.86
N LEU A 181 -37.22 4.91 -11.32
CA LEU A 181 -35.82 4.74 -11.77
C LEU A 181 -35.48 3.37 -12.39
N CYS A 182 -36.46 2.48 -12.57
CA CYS A 182 -36.34 1.32 -13.46
C CYS A 182 -37.19 1.53 -14.72
N SER A 183 -36.74 2.40 -15.62
CA SER A 183 -37.16 2.38 -17.02
C SER A 183 -35.95 2.72 -17.88
N GLN A 184 -35.20 1.67 -18.24
CA GLN A 184 -34.13 1.70 -19.23
C GLN A 184 -34.72 2.02 -20.62
N PRO A 185 -34.06 2.80 -21.49
CA PRO A 185 -34.39 2.80 -22.91
C PRO A 185 -33.93 1.48 -23.54
N LYS A 186 -34.86 0.75 -24.18
CA LYS A 186 -34.57 -0.47 -24.96
C LYS A 186 -33.74 -0.11 -26.20
N LEU A 187 -32.64 -0.84 -26.43
CA LEU A 187 -31.91 -0.85 -27.71
C LEU A 187 -32.81 -1.34 -28.85
N PRO A 188 -32.73 -0.76 -30.07
CA PRO A 188 -33.53 -1.20 -31.20
C PRO A 188 -33.02 -2.53 -31.77
N THR A 189 -33.97 -3.44 -32.02
CA THR A 189 -33.77 -4.77 -32.61
C THR A 189 -33.53 -4.65 -34.11
N VAL A 190 -32.40 -5.14 -34.61
CA VAL A 190 -32.12 -5.25 -36.06
C VAL A 190 -32.95 -6.39 -36.65
N THR A 191 -33.80 -6.05 -37.62
CA THR A 191 -34.62 -6.99 -38.39
C THR A 191 -33.74 -7.79 -39.37
N SER A 192 -33.66 -9.11 -39.16
CA SER A 192 -33.03 -10.04 -40.10
C SER A 192 -33.92 -10.21 -41.34
N GLY A 193 -33.51 -9.65 -42.47
CA GLY A 193 -34.11 -9.89 -43.78
C GLY A 193 -33.89 -11.34 -44.25
N GLN A 194 -34.98 -11.98 -44.67
CA GLN A 194 -34.98 -13.31 -45.29
C GLN A 194 -34.20 -13.29 -46.62
N ARG A 195 -33.25 -14.20 -46.77
CA ARG A 195 -32.63 -14.55 -48.07
C ARG A 195 -33.33 -15.79 -48.62
N THR A 196 -34.05 -15.63 -49.72
CA THR A 196 -34.54 -16.72 -50.57
C THR A 196 -33.43 -17.17 -51.53
N LEU A 197 -33.18 -18.48 -51.60
CA LEU A 197 -32.31 -19.16 -52.58
C LEU A 197 -33.13 -19.55 -53.82
N PRO A 198 -32.58 -19.51 -55.05
CA PRO A 198 -33.21 -20.16 -56.20
C PRO A 198 -32.74 -21.62 -56.33
N PRO A 199 -33.56 -22.51 -56.95
CA PRO A 199 -33.32 -23.94 -57.07
C PRO A 199 -32.48 -24.29 -58.33
N PRO A 200 -32.13 -25.58 -58.56
CA PRO A 200 -30.84 -26.02 -59.08
C PRO A 200 -30.58 -25.78 -60.58
#